data_AF-A0A6C1QNE0-F1
#
_entry.id   AF-A0A6C1QNE0-F1
#
_cell.length_a   1.000
_cell.length_b   1.000
_cell.length_c   1.000
_cell.angle_alpha   90.00
_cell.angle_beta   90.00
_cell.angle_gamma   90.00
#
_symmetry.space_group_name_H-M   'P 1'
#
loop_
_entity.id
_entity.type
_entity.pdbx_description
1 polymer ?
#
loop_
_entity_poly.entity_id
_entity_poly.type
_entity_poly.pdbx_seq_one_letter_code
_entity_poly.pdbx_strand_id
1 'polypeptide(L)'
;MSGPNLVHDFHHNEAALEAAEAMNRLGMDRTPFLFVLDYAVRKPLVIPLTECDPTEVRYAMPLGSNDTPDSGAWTPTARAPGTQTPRPSIHVVEPPSRARYRAAFDRVHEHLRLGNSYLVNLTLPTR
;
A
#
# COMPACT_ATOMS: atom_id res chain seq x y z
N MET A 1 7.66 -34.49 -26.46
CA MET A 1 6.73 -33.34 -26.52
C MET A 1 7.11 -32.40 -25.39
N SER A 2 7.90 -31.36 -25.68
CA SER A 2 8.29 -30.34 -24.71
C SER A 2 7.08 -29.48 -24.38
N GLY A 3 6.74 -29.39 -23.10
CA GLY A 3 5.74 -28.43 -22.62
C GLY A 3 6.23 -26.98 -22.81
N PRO A 4 5.30 -26.02 -22.97
CA PRO A 4 5.69 -24.63 -23.15
C PRO A 4 6.34 -24.13 -21.86
N ASN A 5 7.56 -23.61 -22.02
CA ASN A 5 8.33 -22.96 -20.99
C ASN A 5 7.65 -21.62 -20.68
N LEU A 6 6.74 -21.61 -19.69
CA LEU A 6 6.16 -20.38 -19.12
C LEU A 6 7.21 -19.72 -18.23
N VAL A 7 8.29 -19.23 -18.84
CA VAL A 7 9.11 -18.18 -18.26
C VAL A 7 8.44 -16.87 -18.68
N HIS A 8 7.33 -16.55 -18.01
CA HIS A 8 6.78 -15.19 -18.10
C HIS A 8 7.81 -14.25 -17.49
N ASP A 9 8.27 -13.29 -18.29
CA ASP A 9 9.15 -12.17 -17.96
C ASP A 9 9.12 -11.77 -16.47
N PHE A 10 10.20 -12.04 -15.76
CA PHE A 10 10.42 -11.56 -14.38
C PHE A 10 11.08 -10.17 -14.33
N HIS A 11 11.13 -9.43 -15.45
CA HIS A 11 11.62 -8.05 -15.47
C HIS A 11 10.76 -7.07 -14.65
N HIS A 12 9.60 -7.50 -14.15
CA HIS A 12 8.71 -6.71 -13.27
C HIS A 12 9.10 -6.73 -11.78
N ASN A 13 10.19 -7.38 -11.38
CA ASN A 13 10.53 -7.56 -9.96
C ASN A 13 11.53 -6.51 -9.42
N GLU A 14 12.43 -5.99 -10.26
CA GLU A 14 13.54 -5.15 -9.78
C GLU A 14 13.07 -3.76 -9.30
N ALA A 15 12.30 -3.04 -10.13
CA ALA A 15 11.76 -1.73 -9.75
C ALA A 15 10.85 -1.80 -8.51
N ALA A 16 10.06 -2.87 -8.38
CA ALA A 16 9.21 -3.10 -7.23
C ALA A 16 10.04 -3.34 -5.94
N LEU A 17 11.13 -4.11 -6.07
CA LEU A 17 12.05 -4.36 -4.95
C LEU A 17 12.79 -3.09 -4.54
N GLU A 18 13.32 -2.33 -5.49
CA GLU A 18 13.99 -1.04 -5.22
C GLU A 18 13.07 -0.07 -4.49
N ALA A 19 11.82 0.05 -4.96
CA ALA A 19 10.83 0.88 -4.30
C ALA A 19 10.53 0.40 -2.87
N ALA A 20 10.38 -0.91 -2.67
CA ALA A 20 10.16 -1.48 -1.33
C ALA A 20 11.34 -1.22 -0.40
N GLU A 21 12.58 -1.37 -0.87
CA GLU A 21 13.79 -1.06 -0.10
C GLU A 21 13.90 0.43 0.24
N ALA A 22 13.59 1.32 -0.71
CA ALA A 22 13.56 2.77 -0.47
C ALA A 22 12.51 3.14 0.59
N MET A 23 11.29 2.59 0.49
CA MET A 23 10.22 2.81 1.48
C MET A 23 10.61 2.27 2.86
N ASN A 24 11.24 1.09 2.93
CA ASN A 24 11.72 0.51 4.18
C ASN A 24 12.80 1.40 4.83
N ARG A 25 13.77 1.87 4.05
CA ARG A 25 14.83 2.77 4.53
C ARG A 25 14.25 4.06 5.10
N LEU A 26 13.41 4.76 4.32
CA LEU A 26 12.78 6.02 4.75
C LEU A 26 11.87 5.81 5.98
N GLY A 27 11.14 4.70 6.03
CA GLY A 27 10.32 4.32 7.17
C GLY A 27 11.13 4.05 8.44
N MET A 28 12.26 3.33 8.33
CA MET A 28 13.19 3.12 9.46
C MET A 28 13.75 4.44 9.99
N ASP A 29 14.07 5.36 9.09
CA ASP A 29 14.60 6.69 9.42
C ASP A 29 13.50 7.67 9.88
N ARG A 30 12.24 7.23 9.95
CA ARG A 30 11.06 8.08 10.26
C ARG A 30 10.94 9.31 9.36
N THR A 31 11.43 9.21 8.14
CA THR A 31 11.35 10.28 7.15
C THR A 31 9.99 10.17 6.45
N PRO A 32 9.17 11.24 6.41
CA PRO A 32 7.93 11.21 5.66
C PRO A 32 8.21 11.25 4.15
N PHE A 33 7.51 10.44 3.37
CA PHE A 33 7.70 10.33 1.92
C PHE A 33 6.39 10.12 1.16
N LEU A 34 6.38 10.50 -0.12
CA LEU A 34 5.36 10.21 -1.11
C LEU A 34 5.76 8.93 -1.85
N PHE A 35 4.79 8.05 -2.12
CA PHE A 35 4.97 6.96 -3.07
C PHE A 35 3.85 6.95 -4.11
N VAL A 36 4.20 6.67 -5.37
CA VAL A 36 3.24 6.55 -6.49
C VAL A 36 3.56 5.27 -7.24
N LEU A 37 2.57 4.39 -7.38
CA LEU A 37 2.73 3.09 -8.04
C LEU A 37 1.74 3.00 -9.20
N ASP A 38 2.23 2.66 -10.38
CA ASP A 38 1.34 2.22 -11.46
C ASP A 38 0.85 0.78 -11.20
N TYR A 39 -0.23 0.36 -11.86
CA TYR A 39 -0.86 -0.94 -11.65
C TYR A 39 0.11 -2.13 -11.82
N ALA A 40 1.08 -2.01 -12.72
CA ALA A 40 2.07 -3.05 -12.99
C ALA A 40 3.40 -2.83 -12.27
N VAL A 41 3.49 -1.80 -11.42
CA VAL A 41 4.67 -1.40 -10.65
C VAL A 41 5.93 -1.27 -11.52
N ARG A 42 5.78 -0.71 -12.73
CA ARG A 42 6.90 -0.54 -13.68
C ARG A 42 7.69 0.73 -13.43
N LYS A 43 7.03 1.78 -12.96
CA LYS A 43 7.62 3.10 -12.69
C LYS A 43 7.23 3.59 -11.30
N PRO A 44 7.63 2.87 -10.23
CA PRO A 44 7.37 3.34 -8.89
C PRO A 44 8.16 4.62 -8.60
N LEU A 45 7.53 5.58 -7.94
CA LEU A 45 8.18 6.76 -7.40
C LEU A 45 8.16 6.68 -5.88
N VAL A 46 9.30 6.97 -5.24
CA VAL A 46 9.44 7.08 -3.79
C VAL A 46 10.27 8.32 -3.50
N ILE A 47 9.65 9.38 -2.98
CA ILE A 47 10.24 10.72 -2.89
C ILE A 47 10.05 11.24 -1.44
N PRO A 48 11.13 11.62 -0.73
CA PRO A 48 11.01 12.30 0.56
C PRO A 48 10.15 13.56 0.44
N LEU A 49 9.27 13.84 1.40
CA LEU A 49 8.36 15.00 1.29
C LEU A 49 9.09 16.34 1.20
N THR A 50 10.31 16.43 1.74
CA THR A 50 11.21 17.58 1.65
C THR A 50 11.73 17.84 0.23
N GLU A 51 11.69 16.82 -0.63
CA GLU A 51 12.18 16.85 -2.02
C GLU A 51 11.03 16.88 -3.04
N CYS A 52 9.77 16.84 -2.58
CA CYS A 52 8.60 16.93 -3.45
C CYS A 52 8.44 18.34 -4.03
N ASP A 53 8.58 18.46 -5.36
CA ASP A 53 8.35 19.72 -6.09
C ASP A 53 6.86 20.10 -6.09
N PRO A 54 6.46 21.26 -5.51
CA PRO A 54 5.08 21.73 -5.49
C PRO A 54 4.51 22.12 -6.88
N THR A 55 5.35 22.22 -7.91
CA THR A 55 4.92 22.43 -9.30
C THR A 55 4.53 21.12 -9.99
N GLU A 56 5.05 19.98 -9.52
CA GLU A 56 4.71 18.64 -10.03
C GLU A 56 3.61 17.98 -9.20
N VAL A 57 3.75 17.99 -7.87
CA VAL A 57 2.81 17.33 -6.94
C VAL A 57 2.53 18.20 -5.72
N ARG A 58 1.26 18.53 -5.52
CA ARG A 58 0.75 19.26 -4.36
C ARG A 58 -0.02 18.36 -3.42
N TYR A 59 0.16 18.57 -2.12
CA TYR A 59 -0.60 17.90 -1.08
C TYR A 59 -0.84 18.83 0.11
N ALA A 60 -1.99 18.63 0.76
CA ALA A 60 -2.34 19.29 2.02
C ALA A 60 -2.87 18.23 2.98
N MET A 61 -2.06 17.85 3.97
CA MET A 61 -2.41 16.87 5.00
C MET A 61 -2.36 17.52 6.38
N PRO A 62 -3.11 17.00 7.38
CA PRO A 62 -3.08 17.56 8.73
C PRO A 62 -1.69 17.61 9.38
N LEU A 63 -0.79 16.71 8.97
CA LEU A 63 0.57 16.58 9.51
C LEU A 63 1.64 17.31 8.68
N GLY A 64 1.27 17.90 7.54
CA GLY A 64 2.17 18.72 6.72
C GLY A 64 1.62 18.97 5.32
N SER A 65 2.09 20.05 4.70
CA SER A 65 1.60 20.53 3.40
C SER A 65 2.75 21.13 2.59
N ASN A 66 2.64 21.09 1.26
CA ASN A 66 3.45 21.91 0.35
C ASN A 66 2.58 22.84 -0.52
N ASP A 67 1.28 22.99 -0.23
CA ASP A 67 0.34 23.80 -1.01
C ASP A 67 0.30 25.28 -0.55
N THR A 68 1.34 25.78 0.12
CA THR A 68 1.41 27.21 0.49
C THR A 68 2.36 27.98 -0.43
N PRO A 69 2.06 29.27 -0.75
CA PRO A 69 2.78 30.02 -1.78
C PRO A 69 4.29 30.16 -1.56
N ASP A 70 4.77 30.03 -0.32
CA ASP A 70 6.18 30.20 0.06
C ASP A 70 6.88 28.90 0.50
N SER A 71 6.19 27.75 0.48
CA SER A 71 6.75 26.48 0.96
C SER A 71 7.32 25.65 -0.19
N GLY A 72 8.48 26.04 -0.70
CA GLY A 72 9.33 25.15 -1.50
C GLY A 72 9.82 23.91 -0.74
N ALA A 73 9.61 23.86 0.58
CA ALA A 73 9.93 22.75 1.45
C ALA A 73 8.69 22.32 2.25
N TRP A 74 8.55 21.01 2.48
CA TRP A 74 7.57 20.47 3.42
C TRP A 74 7.67 21.19 4.77
N THR A 75 6.55 21.77 5.22
CA THR A 75 6.45 22.33 6.56
C THR A 75 5.51 21.46 7.40
N PRO A 76 5.96 21.00 8.58
CA PRO A 76 5.04 20.42 9.55
C PRO A 76 4.01 21.49 9.92
N THR A 77 2.73 21.23 9.69
CA THR A 77 1.66 22.12 10.16
C THR A 77 1.70 22.14 11.69
N ALA A 78 1.87 23.33 12.27
CA ALA A 78 1.82 23.51 13.72
C ALA A 78 0.49 22.95 14.24
N ARG A 79 0.56 21.94 15.11
CA ARG A 79 -0.62 21.37 15.78
C ARG A 79 -1.36 22.50 16.47
N ALA A 80 -2.68 22.56 16.28
CA ALA A 80 -3.53 23.36 17.15
C ALA A 80 -3.29 22.90 18.61
N PRO A 81 -2.95 23.81 19.55
CA PRO A 81 -2.71 23.43 20.94
C PRO A 81 -3.91 22.66 21.49
N GLY A 82 -3.67 21.48 22.06
CA GLY A 82 -4.70 20.61 22.65
C GLY A 82 -5.20 19.44 21.78
N THR A 83 -4.82 19.36 20.51
CA THR A 83 -5.20 18.20 19.67
C THR A 83 -4.21 17.03 19.88
N GLN A 84 -4.58 16.00 20.65
CA GLN A 84 -3.86 14.73 20.62
C GLN A 84 -4.14 14.05 19.27
N THR A 85 -3.12 13.90 18.43
CA THR A 85 -3.21 12.98 17.30
C THR A 85 -3.28 11.56 17.91
N PRO A 86 -4.35 10.79 17.66
CA PRO A 86 -4.34 9.39 18.05
C PRO A 86 -3.11 8.76 17.39
N ARG A 87 -2.23 8.16 18.19
CA ARG A 87 -1.15 7.36 17.62
C ARG A 87 -1.83 6.29 16.77
N PRO A 88 -1.50 6.14 15.48
CA PRO A 88 -2.01 5.02 14.71
C PRO A 88 -1.59 3.74 15.43
N SER A 89 -2.56 3.05 16.04
CA SER A 89 -2.35 1.73 16.61
C SER A 89 -2.50 0.74 15.47
N ILE A 90 -1.38 0.21 15.01
CA ILE A 90 -1.42 -0.98 14.17
C ILE A 90 -1.86 -2.13 15.08
N HIS A 91 -3.14 -2.48 15.01
CA HIS A 91 -3.65 -3.68 15.67
C HIS A 91 -3.14 -4.88 14.87
N VAL A 92 -2.28 -5.68 15.50
CA VAL A 92 -1.93 -6.99 14.97
C VAL A 92 -3.17 -7.86 15.12
N VAL A 93 -3.82 -8.16 13.99
CA VAL A 93 -4.97 -9.07 13.94
C VAL A 93 -4.49 -10.47 13.57
N GLU A 94 -5.00 -11.48 14.25
CA GLU A 94 -4.71 -12.87 13.94
C GLU A 94 -5.59 -13.35 12.78
N PRO A 95 -5.00 -13.84 11.67
CA PRO A 95 -5.80 -14.39 10.58
C PRO A 95 -6.52 -15.67 11.03
N PRO A 96 -7.65 -16.03 10.40
CA PRO A 96 -8.27 -17.32 10.62
C PRO A 96 -7.26 -18.45 10.30
N SER A 97 -7.36 -19.56 11.01
CA SER A 97 -6.52 -20.72 10.72
C SER A 97 -6.66 -21.14 9.25
N ARG A 98 -5.56 -21.62 8.66
CA ARG A 98 -5.53 -22.06 7.25
C ARG A 98 -6.63 -23.07 6.95
N ALA A 99 -6.88 -24.01 7.87
CA ALA A 99 -7.93 -25.02 7.73
C ALA A 99 -9.34 -24.38 7.68
N ARG A 100 -9.60 -23.39 8.56
CA ARG A 100 -10.87 -22.65 8.58
C ARG A 100 -11.08 -21.85 7.30
N TYR A 101 -10.04 -21.14 6.85
CA TYR A 101 -10.08 -20.40 5.58
C TYR A 101 -10.33 -21.36 4.41
N ARG A 102 -9.59 -22.47 4.35
CA ARG A 102 -9.67 -23.45 3.27
C ARG A 102 -11.07 -24.04 3.12
N ALA A 103 -11.70 -24.43 4.23
CA ALA A 103 -13.05 -24.98 4.19
C ALA A 103 -14.07 -23.97 3.65
N ALA A 104 -13.97 -22.70 4.06
CA ALA A 104 -14.86 -21.64 3.57
C ALA A 104 -14.60 -21.30 2.10
N PHE A 105 -13.33 -21.29 1.68
CA PHE A 105 -12.91 -21.08 0.30
C PHE A 105 -13.43 -22.18 -0.63
N ASP A 106 -13.23 -23.45 -0.29
CA ASP A 106 -13.62 -24.58 -1.13
C ASP A 106 -15.13 -24.55 -1.44
N ARG A 107 -15.95 -24.18 -0.44
CA ARG A 107 -17.40 -24.00 -0.61
C ARG A 107 -17.75 -22.88 -1.58
N VAL A 108 -17.13 -21.70 -1.44
CA VAL A 108 -17.37 -20.58 -2.36
C VAL A 108 -16.92 -20.95 -3.78
N HIS A 109 -15.77 -21.61 -3.90
CA HIS A 109 -15.22 -22.04 -5.18
C HIS A 109 -16.10 -23.06 -5.90
N GLU A 110 -16.71 -24.00 -5.17
CA GLU A 110 -17.70 -24.91 -5.71
C GLU A 110 -18.93 -24.17 -6.27
N HIS A 111 -19.49 -23.23 -5.50
CA HIS A 111 -20.63 -22.43 -5.96
C HIS A 111 -20.29 -21.54 -7.16
N LEU A 112 -19.07 -20.99 -7.23
CA LEU A 112 -18.59 -20.25 -8.39
C LEU A 112 -18.54 -21.13 -9.64
N ARG A 113 -18.03 -22.37 -9.53
CA ARG A 113 -18.00 -23.34 -10.63
C ARG A 113 -19.39 -23.72 -11.15
N LEU A 114 -20.39 -23.70 -10.27
CA LEU A 114 -21.80 -23.97 -10.61
C LEU A 114 -22.53 -22.74 -11.18
N GLY A 115 -21.85 -21.59 -11.32
CA GLY A 115 -22.46 -20.36 -11.85
C GLY A 115 -23.26 -19.56 -10.82
N ASN A 116 -23.17 -19.88 -9.52
CA ASN A 116 -23.87 -19.17 -8.44
C ASN A 116 -23.12 -17.90 -7.99
N SER A 117 -22.40 -17.23 -8.89
CA SER A 117 -21.46 -16.14 -8.56
C SER A 117 -22.13 -14.91 -7.95
N TYR A 118 -23.42 -14.68 -8.23
CA TYR A 118 -24.19 -13.58 -7.65
C TYR A 118 -24.49 -13.75 -6.16
N LEU A 119 -24.45 -14.99 -5.63
CA LEU A 119 -24.94 -15.32 -4.29
C LEU A 119 -23.82 -15.64 -3.29
N VAL A 120 -22.55 -15.60 -3.70
CA VAL A 120 -21.44 -16.05 -2.85
C VAL A 120 -20.38 -14.98 -2.65
N ASN A 121 -20.08 -14.71 -1.37
CA ASN A 121 -18.97 -13.87 -0.93
C ASN A 121 -18.25 -14.57 0.22
N LEU A 122 -16.93 -14.40 0.34
CA LEU A 122 -16.12 -14.95 1.42
C LEU A 122 -15.63 -13.83 2.33
N THR A 123 -16.25 -13.71 3.50
CA THR A 123 -15.79 -12.83 4.58
C THR A 123 -15.52 -13.66 5.83
N LEU A 124 -14.33 -13.50 6.43
CA LEU A 124 -13.96 -14.19 7.67
C LEU A 124 -13.45 -13.17 8.69
N PRO A 125 -13.92 -13.24 9.95
CA PRO A 125 -13.41 -12.37 11.00
C PRO A 125 -11.99 -12.79 11.41
N THR A 126 -11.12 -11.79 11.54
CA THR A 126 -9.82 -11.90 12.22
C THR A 126 -10.03 -11.74 13.74
N ARG A 127 -9.09 -12.26 14.54
CA ARG A 127 -9.10 -12.08 16.01
C ARG A 127 -8.17 -10.95 16.43
#